data_AF-A0A6A7M1K8-F1
#
_entry.id   AF-A0A6A7M1K8-F1
#
_cell.length_a   1.000
_cell.length_b   1.000
_cell.length_c   1.000
_cell.angle_alpha   90.00
_cell.angle_beta   90.00
_cell.angle_gamma   90.00
#
_symmetry.space_group_name_H-M   'P 1'
#
loop_
_entity.id
_entity.type
_entity.pdbx_description
1 polymer ?
#
loop_
_entity_poly.entity_id
_entity_poly.type
_entity_poly.pdbx_seq_one_letter_code
_entity_poly.pdbx_strand_id
1 'polypeptide(L)'
;MGYLWPVPLPGHERLRRFTRYFPFRAFNTPTALDDLRARNDLELYDLRNDPDEVVNLAYDFDANRDLIAAMNAKLNALIAAEIGVDDGSFLPFKDFVDWGKATPASVNL
;
A
#
# COMPACT_ATOMS: atom_id res chain seq x y z
N MET A 1 0.56 -24.70 -13.40
CA MET A 1 1.60 -24.30 -12.44
C MET A 1 0.91 -23.52 -11.34
N GLY A 2 0.65 -24.16 -10.20
CA GLY A 2 -0.03 -23.52 -9.08
C GLY A 2 0.91 -22.55 -8.38
N TYR A 3 0.47 -21.32 -8.17
CA TYR A 3 1.17 -20.40 -7.29
C TYR A 3 1.10 -20.97 -5.88
N LEU A 4 2.26 -21.32 -5.34
CA LEU A 4 2.43 -21.81 -3.98
C LEU A 4 2.25 -20.63 -3.02
N TRP A 5 0.98 -20.33 -2.72
CA TRP A 5 0.63 -19.62 -1.51
C TRP A 5 0.64 -20.61 -0.34
N PRO A 6 1.20 -20.30 0.85
CA PRO A 6 1.74 -19.00 1.27
C PRO A 6 3.27 -18.90 1.18
N VAL A 7 3.76 -17.67 0.97
CA VAL A 7 5.17 -17.30 1.25
C VAL A 7 5.46 -17.59 2.73
N PRO A 8 6.48 -18.38 3.07
CA PRO A 8 6.84 -18.65 4.46
C PRO A 8 7.40 -17.36 5.09
N LEU A 9 6.58 -16.73 5.92
CA LEU A 9 6.95 -15.54 6.68
C LEU A 9 7.30 -15.92 8.12
N PRO A 10 8.35 -15.34 8.73
CA PRO A 10 8.66 -15.51 10.14
C PRO A 10 7.43 -15.28 11.04
N GLY A 11 7.29 -16.08 12.10
CA GLY A 11 6.05 -16.25 12.86
C GLY A 11 5.44 -14.99 13.49
N HIS A 12 6.19 -13.90 13.60
CA HIS A 12 5.72 -12.63 14.17
C HIS A 12 5.02 -11.73 13.15
N GLU A 13 5.33 -11.86 11.86
CA GLU A 13 4.81 -10.98 10.81
C GLU A 13 3.43 -11.38 10.31
N ARG A 14 3.04 -12.65 10.50
CA ARG A 14 1.74 -13.17 10.04
C ARG A 14 0.54 -12.57 10.78
N LEU A 15 0.79 -11.92 11.92
CA LEU A 15 -0.24 -11.27 12.73
C LEU A 15 -0.16 -9.74 12.61
N ARG A 16 0.49 -9.22 11.56
CA ARG A 16 0.55 -7.78 11.29
C ARG A 16 -0.22 -7.48 10.00
N ARG A 17 -1.13 -6.50 10.08
CA ARG A 17 -1.79 -5.97 8.90
C ARG A 17 -1.19 -4.61 8.59
N PHE A 18 -0.70 -4.46 7.36
CA PHE A 18 -0.16 -3.21 6.85
C PHE A 18 -0.91 -2.83 5.58
N THR A 19 -1.53 -1.65 5.60
CA THR A 19 -2.26 -1.11 4.46
C THR A 19 -1.64 0.23 4.07
N ARG A 20 -1.64 0.50 2.76
CA ARG A 20 -1.33 1.81 2.21
C ARG A 20 -2.43 2.26 1.29
N TYR A 21 -2.79 3.52 1.41
CA TYR A 21 -3.71 4.18 0.51
C TYR A 21 -2.96 5.27 -0.25
N PHE A 22 -3.28 5.41 -1.52
CA PHE A 22 -2.75 6.47 -2.36
C PHE A 22 -3.87 7.03 -3.25
N PRO A 23 -3.78 8.31 -3.67
CA PRO A 23 -4.73 8.88 -4.60
C PRO A 23 -4.80 8.08 -5.90
N PHE A 24 -5.98 7.97 -6.50
CA PHE A 24 -6.20 7.22 -7.75
C PHE A 24 -5.22 7.58 -8.89
N ARG A 25 -4.72 8.82 -8.94
CA ARG A 25 -3.78 9.30 -9.96
C ARG A 25 -2.30 9.22 -9.56
N ALA A 26 -1.98 8.66 -8.40
CA ALA A 26 -0.66 8.73 -7.80
C ALA A 26 -0.15 7.34 -7.40
N PHE A 27 -0.24 6.37 -8.31
CA PHE A 27 0.41 5.06 -8.18
C PHE A 27 1.89 5.23 -7.79
N ASN A 28 2.37 4.42 -6.86
CA ASN A 28 3.72 4.54 -6.34
C ASN A 28 4.23 3.23 -5.73
N THR A 29 5.55 3.03 -5.78
CA THR A 29 6.26 1.91 -5.14
C THR A 29 7.42 2.46 -4.31
N PRO A 30 7.14 3.11 -3.18
CA PRO A 30 8.11 3.88 -2.42
C PRO A 30 9.10 2.96 -1.75
N THR A 31 10.39 3.19 -1.97
CA THR A 31 11.50 2.49 -1.32
C THR A 31 12.07 3.27 -0.14
N ALA A 32 11.90 4.59 -0.16
CA ALA A 32 12.25 5.49 0.94
C ALA A 32 11.04 5.77 1.84
N LEU A 33 11.26 5.79 3.16
CA LEU A 33 10.21 6.06 4.14
C LEU A 33 9.64 7.48 4.05
N ASP A 34 10.45 8.45 3.62
CA ASP A 34 10.01 9.83 3.46
C ASP A 34 8.97 9.94 2.32
N ASP A 35 9.28 9.33 1.17
CA ASP A 35 8.35 9.24 0.03
C ASP A 35 7.09 8.45 0.38
N LEU A 36 7.26 7.36 1.15
CA LEU A 36 6.13 6.59 1.66
C LEU A 36 5.18 7.47 2.50
N ARG A 37 5.72 8.19 3.50
CA ARG A 37 4.93 9.05 4.39
C ARG A 37 4.30 10.23 3.66
N ALA A 38 4.99 10.78 2.65
CA ALA A 38 4.52 11.94 1.90
C ALA A 38 3.39 11.61 0.90
N ARG A 39 3.34 10.38 0.38
CA ARG A 39 2.47 10.00 -0.75
C ARG A 39 1.42 8.95 -0.40
N ASN A 40 1.40 8.46 0.83
CA ASN A 40 0.48 7.42 1.26
C ASN A 40 -0.09 7.71 2.65
N ASP A 41 -1.36 7.36 2.84
CA ASP A 41 -1.94 7.18 4.16
C ASP A 41 -1.68 5.74 4.62
N LEU A 42 -1.22 5.59 5.86
CA LEU A 42 -0.71 4.31 6.37
C LEU A 42 -1.57 3.77 7.50
N GLU A 43 -1.80 2.46 7.44
CA GLU A 43 -2.35 1.71 8.56
C GLU A 43 -1.45 0.54 8.91
N LEU A 44 -1.25 0.34 10.21
CA LEU A 44 -0.46 -0.77 10.74
C LEU A 44 -1.08 -1.25 12.05
N TYR A 45 -1.53 -2.51 12.05
CA TYR A 45 -2.18 -3.13 13.20
C TYR A 45 -1.44 -4.39 13.67
N ASP A 46 -1.45 -4.63 14.97
CA ASP A 46 -0.95 -5.86 15.60
C ASP A 46 -2.12 -6.78 15.97
N LEU A 47 -2.52 -7.64 15.04
CA LEU A 47 -3.69 -8.52 15.17
C LEU A 47 -3.59 -9.50 16.35
N ARG A 48 -2.39 -9.69 16.92
CA ARG A 48 -2.23 -10.52 18.11
C ARG A 48 -2.72 -9.80 19.37
N ASN A 49 -2.38 -8.53 19.49
CA ASN A 49 -2.64 -7.74 20.70
C ASN A 49 -3.83 -6.78 20.53
N ASP A 50 -4.23 -6.54 19.28
CA ASP A 50 -5.30 -5.66 18.84
C ASP A 50 -6.10 -6.36 17.71
N PRO A 51 -6.84 -7.44 18.03
CA PRO A 51 -7.60 -8.20 17.03
C PRO A 51 -8.76 -7.40 16.41
N ASP A 52 -9.22 -6.35 17.09
CA ASP A 52 -10.28 -5.46 16.64
C ASP A 52 -9.74 -4.26 15.82
N GLU A 53 -8.43 -4.21 15.57
CA GLU A 53 -7.76 -3.20 14.73
C GLU A 53 -8.07 -1.75 15.16
N VAL A 54 -8.12 -1.50 16.47
CA VAL A 54 -8.50 -0.21 17.04
C VAL A 54 -7.31 0.76 17.06
N VAL A 55 -6.09 0.25 17.25
CA VAL A 55 -4.88 1.06 17.45
C VAL A 55 -4.02 1.04 16.20
N ASN A 56 -4.15 2.08 15.38
CA ASN A 56 -3.26 2.27 14.23
C ASN A 56 -1.86 2.69 14.70
N LEU A 57 -0.92 1.74 14.70
CA LEU A 57 0.48 1.97 15.08
C LEU A 57 1.20 2.91 14.11
N ALA A 58 0.75 3.03 12.86
CA ALA A 58 1.34 3.94 11.90
C ALA A 58 1.07 5.42 12.22
N TYR A 59 0.12 5.71 13.12
CA TYR A 59 -0.12 7.07 13.62
C TYR A 59 1.12 7.64 14.31
N ASP A 60 1.78 6.84 15.17
CA ASP A 60 3.10 7.16 15.71
C ASP A 60 4.19 6.60 14.78
N PHE A 61 4.35 7.29 13.65
CA PHE A 61 5.24 6.88 12.57
C PHE A 61 6.69 6.71 13.03
N ASP A 62 7.18 7.64 13.85
CA ASP A 62 8.58 7.66 14.30
C ASP A 62 8.86 6.54 15.30
N ALA A 63 7.92 6.24 16.21
CA ALA A 63 8.06 5.10 17.11
C ALA A 63 8.02 3.73 16.40
N ASN A 64 7.34 3.64 15.25
CA ASN A 64 7.16 2.40 14.50
C ASN A 64 7.94 2.35 13.17
N ARG A 65 8.92 3.25 13.00
CA ARG A 65 9.61 3.51 11.73
C ARG A 65 10.21 2.25 11.09
N ASP A 66 10.92 1.45 11.87
CA ASP A 66 11.59 0.24 11.37
C ASP A 66 10.59 -0.85 10.97
N LEU A 67 9.49 -0.96 11.71
CA LEU A 67 8.42 -1.90 11.42
C LEU A 67 7.66 -1.50 10.14
N ILE A 68 7.36 -0.21 9.98
CA ILE A 68 6.77 0.34 8.75
C ILE A 68 7.71 0.10 7.57
N ALA A 69 9.02 0.28 7.74
CA ALA A 69 10.00 0.02 6.69
C ALA A 69 10.01 -1.46 6.26
N ALA A 70 10.02 -2.38 7.23
CA ALA A 70 9.99 -3.81 6.97
C ALA A 70 8.71 -4.23 6.24
N MET A 71 7.55 -3.75 6.70
CA MET A 71 6.26 -4.05 6.07
C MET A 71 6.11 -3.42 4.67
N ASN A 72 6.62 -2.21 4.46
CA ASN A 72 6.71 -1.58 3.15
C ASN A 72 7.56 -2.41 2.17
N ALA A 73 8.77 -2.81 2.59
CA ALA A 73 9.67 -3.59 1.75
C ALA A 73 9.03 -4.93 1.34
N LYS A 74 8.37 -5.58 2.30
CA LYS A 74 7.62 -6.82 2.07
C LYS A 74 6.46 -6.63 1.09
N LEU A 75 5.66 -5.57 1.26
CA LEU A 75 4.54 -5.29 0.36
C LEU A 75 5.04 -5.01 -1.07
N ASN A 76 6.09 -4.20 -1.23
CA ASN A 76 6.70 -3.95 -2.54
C ASN A 76 7.20 -5.24 -3.20
N ALA A 77 7.81 -6.15 -2.43
CA ALA A 77 8.27 -7.44 -2.93
C ALA A 77 7.10 -8.33 -3.41
N LEU A 78 5.97 -8.33 -2.67
CA LEU A 78 4.77 -9.07 -3.06
C LEU A 78 4.13 -8.48 -4.33
N ILE A 79 3.99 -7.16 -4.41
CA ILE A 79 3.49 -6.47 -5.62
C ILE A 79 4.36 -6.84 -6.83
N ALA A 80 5.69 -6.78 -6.71
CA ALA A 80 6.59 -7.12 -7.80
C ALA A 80 6.48 -8.60 -8.22
N ALA A 81 6.28 -9.51 -7.27
CA ALA A 81 6.17 -10.94 -7.55
C ALA A 81 4.82 -11.35 -8.17
N GLU A 82 3.73 -10.69 -7.78
CA GLU A 82 2.36 -11.10 -8.14
C GLU A 82 1.75 -10.25 -9.26
N ILE A 83 2.07 -8.95 -9.29
CA ILE A 83 1.49 -7.97 -10.23
C ILE A 83 2.55 -7.51 -11.24
N GLY A 84 3.80 -7.34 -10.81
CA GLY A 84 4.88 -6.80 -11.62
C GLY A 84 4.84 -5.27 -11.67
N VAL A 85 4.31 -4.69 -12.74
CA VAL A 85 4.23 -3.23 -12.92
C VAL A 85 2.88 -2.71 -12.41
N ASP A 86 2.91 -1.95 -11.32
CA ASP A 86 1.73 -1.33 -10.69
C ASP A 86 1.75 0.19 -10.85
N ASP A 87 1.52 0.65 -12.08
CA ASP A 87 1.55 2.07 -12.48
C ASP A 87 0.19 2.59 -13.01
N GLY A 88 -0.86 1.78 -12.90
CA GLY A 88 -2.20 2.08 -13.40
C GLY A 88 -2.37 1.97 -14.92
N SER A 89 -1.32 1.60 -15.68
CA SER A 89 -1.38 1.46 -17.16
C SER A 89 -2.37 0.38 -17.64
N PHE A 90 -2.71 -0.56 -16.75
CA PHE A 90 -3.69 -1.62 -16.97
C PHE A 90 -5.16 -1.13 -16.91
N LEU A 91 -5.43 0.10 -16.45
CA LEU A 91 -6.78 0.62 -16.34
C LEU A 91 -7.35 1.04 -17.72
N PRO A 92 -8.59 0.66 -18.06
CA PRO A 92 -9.19 0.93 -19.37
C PRO A 92 -9.59 2.41 -19.58
N PHE A 93 -9.52 3.24 -18.53
CA PHE A 93 -10.01 4.62 -18.55
C PHE A 93 -9.04 5.64 -19.16
N LYS A 94 -7.82 5.23 -19.51
CA LYS A 94 -6.81 6.12 -20.13
C LYS A 94 -7.32 6.80 -21.42
N ASP A 95 -8.27 6.16 -22.11
CA ASP A 95 -8.83 6.65 -23.38
C ASP A 95 -10.16 7.39 -23.20
N PHE A 96 -10.77 7.37 -22.00
CA PHE A 96 -12.14 7.88 -21.77
C PHE A 96 -12.20 9.23 -21.05
N VAL A 97 -11.13 9.61 -20.33
CA VAL A 97 -11.07 10.89 -19.59
C VAL A 97 -9.75 11.59 -19.89
N ASP A 98 -9.82 12.78 -20.51
CA ASP A 98 -8.68 13.68 -20.67
C ASP A 98 -8.39 14.36 -19.32
N TRP A 99 -7.58 13.71 -18.49
CA TRP A 99 -7.27 14.15 -17.14
C TRP A 99 -6.51 15.47 -17.06
N GLY A 100 -5.90 15.93 -18.16
CA GLY A 100 -5.30 17.25 -18.28
C GLY A 100 -6.33 18.38 -18.45
N LYS A 101 -7.57 18.04 -18.80
CA LYS A 101 -8.70 18.97 -18.95
C LYS A 101 -9.84 18.72 -17.96
N ALA A 102 -9.73 17.68 -17.14
CA ALA A 102 -10.75 17.33 -16.16
C ALA A 102 -10.80 18.38 -15.03
N THR A 103 -11.92 19.09 -14.94
CA THR A 103 -12.26 20.02 -13.85
C THR A 103 -13.13 19.31 -12.82
N PRO A 104 -13.31 19.84 -11.59
CA PRO A 104 -14.21 19.25 -10.59
C PRO A 104 -15.65 19.04 -11.11
N ALA A 105 -16.08 19.81 -12.12
CA ALA A 105 -17.40 19.69 -12.74
C ALA A 105 -17.50 18.58 -13.83
N SER A 106 -16.37 18.02 -14.29
CA SER A 106 -16.37 16.96 -15.32
C SER A 106 -16.34 15.54 -14.75
N VAL A 107 -16.33 15.40 -13.42
CA VAL A 107 -16.39 14.11 -12.72
C VAL A 107 -17.61 14.14 -11.82
N ASN A 108 -18.75 13.69 -12.32
CA ASN A 108 -19.85 13.28 -11.45
C ASN A 108 -19.55 11.83 -11.03
N LEU A 109 -19.02 11.67 -9.82
CA LEU A 109 -19.00 10.40 -9.08
C LEU A 109 -20.25 10.34 -8.20
#